data_AF-A0A9E5ELN6-F1
#
_entry.id   AF-A0A9E5ELN6-F1
#
_cell.length_a   1.000
_cell.length_b   1.000
_cell.length_c   1.000
_cell.angle_alpha   90.00
_cell.angle_beta   90.00
_cell.angle_gamma   90.00
#
_symmetry.space_group_name_H-M   'P 1'
#
loop_
_entity.id
_entity.type
_entity.pdbx_description
1 polymer ?
#
loop_
_entity_poly.entity_id
_entity_poly.type
_entity_poly.pdbx_seq_one_letter_code
_entity_poly.pdbx_strand_id
1 'polypeptide(L)'
;MMANVLDYANPTRFLNLARIILPWLSALTLLLLAVGVYGAFTAPADYQQGETVRIMYIHVPAAWIAVFAYIVMTSASLGVLVWKHPLADAAQKTAASLGAAFTFVCLITGSLWGKPMWGTYWVWDARLTSMLVLFLLYLGLIAIRQTLDDTPRGARIASIMTLVGAIDIPIIKYSVDWWNTLHQPASVFRADGPTISPSMLWPLLVMALATTLLFTTLHLMAIRNEILRRRLFRLSQQALENDLQEASALEPAP
;
A
#
# COMPACT_ATOMS: atom_id res chain seq x y z
N MET A 1 -29.96 -9.87 -12.70
CA MET A 1 -28.77 -9.86 -13.56
C MET A 1 -27.56 -9.79 -12.64
N MET A 2 -26.81 -10.90 -12.48
CA MET A 2 -25.60 -10.90 -11.66
C MET A 2 -24.60 -9.94 -12.29
N ALA A 3 -24.20 -8.89 -11.58
CA ALA A 3 -23.16 -7.97 -12.04
C ALA A 3 -21.87 -8.77 -12.26
N ASN A 4 -21.30 -8.68 -13.47
CA ASN A 4 -20.05 -9.35 -13.77
C ASN A 4 -18.91 -8.57 -13.09
N VAL A 5 -17.84 -9.21 -12.65
CA VAL A 5 -16.74 -8.52 -11.94
C VAL A 5 -16.14 -7.40 -12.81
N LEU A 6 -16.16 -7.59 -14.12
CA LEU A 6 -15.72 -6.61 -15.12
C LEU A 6 -16.60 -5.35 -15.17
N ASP A 7 -17.84 -5.38 -14.67
CA ASP A 7 -18.71 -4.20 -14.64
C ASP A 7 -18.19 -3.08 -13.73
N TYR A 8 -17.39 -3.44 -12.71
CA TYR A 8 -16.77 -2.48 -11.79
C TYR A 8 -15.49 -1.85 -12.33
N ALA A 9 -15.04 -2.26 -13.53
CA ALA A 9 -14.06 -1.52 -14.33
C ALA A 9 -14.51 -0.08 -14.62
N ASN A 10 -15.83 0.15 -14.69
CA ASN A 10 -16.42 1.45 -14.93
C ASN A 10 -16.28 2.35 -13.67
N PRO A 11 -15.64 3.54 -13.78
CA PRO A 11 -15.43 4.43 -12.64
C PRO A 11 -16.71 4.81 -11.90
N THR A 12 -17.84 5.01 -12.59
CA THR A 12 -19.12 5.37 -11.96
C THR A 12 -19.69 4.21 -11.14
N ARG A 13 -19.62 2.99 -11.67
CA ARG A 13 -20.06 1.78 -10.94
C ARG A 13 -19.16 1.49 -9.75
N PHE A 14 -17.84 1.67 -9.92
CA PHE A 14 -16.87 1.59 -8.82
C PHE A 14 -17.18 2.60 -7.71
N LEU A 15 -17.44 3.87 -8.05
CA LEU A 15 -17.76 4.90 -7.06
C LEU A 15 -19.02 4.56 -6.24
N ASN A 16 -20.04 4.00 -6.88
CA ASN A 16 -21.26 3.55 -6.21
C ASN A 16 -21.00 2.38 -5.27
N LEU A 17 -20.22 1.39 -5.71
CA LEU A 17 -19.83 0.24 -4.89
C LEU A 17 -19.00 0.69 -3.68
N ALA A 18 -17.98 1.52 -3.92
CA ALA A 18 -17.12 2.06 -2.88
C ALA A 18 -17.93 2.84 -1.83
N ARG A 19 -18.90 3.66 -2.25
CA ARG A 19 -19.79 4.38 -1.32
C ARG A 19 -20.54 3.45 -0.37
N ILE A 20 -20.96 2.27 -0.83
CA ILE A 20 -21.71 1.31 -0.02
C ILE A 20 -20.77 0.52 0.90
N ILE A 21 -19.62 0.05 0.38
CA ILE A 21 -18.72 -0.85 1.12
C ILE A 21 -17.87 -0.10 2.15
N LEU A 22 -17.41 1.11 1.82
CA LEU A 22 -16.48 1.87 2.67
C LEU A 22 -16.91 2.04 4.14
N PRO A 23 -18.17 2.39 4.50
CA PRO A 23 -18.54 2.54 5.91
C PRO A 23 -18.42 1.21 6.68
N TRP A 24 -18.85 0.10 6.09
CA TRP A 24 -18.74 -1.22 6.70
C TRP A 24 -17.29 -1.66 6.84
N LEU A 25 -16.49 -1.45 5.79
CA LEU A 25 -15.07 -1.77 5.79
C LEU A 25 -14.32 -0.92 6.83
N SER A 26 -14.67 0.35 6.97
CA SER A 26 -14.10 1.26 7.99
C SER A 26 -14.48 0.81 9.40
N ALA A 27 -15.76 0.49 9.64
CA ALA A 27 -16.21 -0.01 10.94
C ALA A 27 -15.51 -1.31 11.33
N LEU A 28 -15.41 -2.26 10.39
CA LEU A 28 -14.71 -3.53 10.60
C LEU A 28 -13.20 -3.32 10.84
N THR A 29 -12.58 -2.40 10.10
CA THR A 29 -11.17 -2.01 10.30
C THR A 29 -10.94 -1.48 11.72
N LEU A 30 -11.78 -0.54 12.17
CA LEU A 30 -11.67 0.05 13.51
C LEU A 30 -11.89 -1.00 14.60
N LEU A 31 -12.87 -1.88 14.43
CA LEU A 31 -13.13 -2.98 15.36
C LEU A 31 -11.92 -3.92 15.48
N LEU A 32 -11.37 -4.37 14.34
CA LEU A 32 -10.24 -5.29 14.35
C LEU A 32 -8.94 -4.63 14.82
N LEU A 33 -8.74 -3.33 14.55
CA LEU A 33 -7.64 -2.57 15.15
C LEU A 33 -7.79 -2.53 16.67
N ALA A 34 -8.98 -2.25 17.20
CA ALA A 34 -9.21 -2.23 18.64
C ALA A 34 -8.94 -3.60 19.29
N VAL A 35 -9.45 -4.68 18.69
CA VAL A 35 -9.22 -6.06 19.16
C VAL A 35 -7.75 -6.45 19.06
N GLY A 36 -7.09 -6.13 17.95
CA GLY A 36 -5.68 -6.45 17.72
C GLY A 36 -4.75 -5.69 18.66
N VAL A 37 -5.01 -4.40 18.89
CA VAL A 37 -4.27 -3.58 19.85
C VAL A 37 -4.46 -4.11 21.27
N TYR A 38 -5.71 -4.41 21.67
CA TYR A 38 -5.97 -5.06 22.96
C TYR A 38 -5.18 -6.36 23.09
N GLY A 39 -5.25 -7.23 22.08
CA GLY A 39 -4.49 -8.48 22.04
C GLY A 39 -2.98 -8.25 22.19
N ALA A 40 -2.42 -7.28 21.47
CA ALA A 40 -1.00 -6.92 21.52
C ALA A 40 -0.56 -6.43 22.91
N PHE A 41 -1.43 -5.74 23.66
CA PHE A 41 -1.17 -5.31 25.04
C PHE A 41 -1.41 -6.42 26.09
N THR A 42 -2.24 -7.42 25.79
CA THR A 42 -2.46 -8.57 26.68
C THR A 42 -1.55 -9.77 26.41
N ALA A 43 -0.84 -9.77 25.28
CA ALA A 43 0.07 -10.85 24.95
C ALA A 43 1.18 -10.99 26.01
N PRO A 44 1.60 -12.23 26.33
CA PRO A 44 2.68 -12.45 27.27
C PRO A 44 4.01 -11.93 26.70
N ALA A 45 4.92 -11.56 27.60
CA ALA A 45 6.31 -11.31 27.23
C ALA A 45 6.93 -12.56 26.60
N ASP A 46 7.77 -12.36 25.58
CA ASP A 46 8.55 -13.46 25.02
C ASP A 46 9.71 -13.81 25.94
N TYR A 47 10.08 -15.10 26.00
CA TYR A 47 11.17 -15.56 26.86
C TYR A 47 12.53 -14.92 26.53
N GLN A 48 12.82 -14.68 25.25
CA GLN A 48 14.09 -14.08 24.81
C GLN A 48 13.97 -12.55 24.65
N GLN A 49 12.85 -12.07 24.12
CA GLN A 49 12.67 -10.66 23.76
C GLN A 49 12.00 -9.82 24.85
N GLY A 50 11.46 -10.45 25.90
CA GLY A 50 10.72 -9.78 26.95
C GLY A 50 9.54 -8.98 26.39
N GLU A 51 9.33 -7.78 26.94
CA GLU A 51 8.27 -6.85 26.51
C GLU A 51 8.50 -6.26 25.11
N THR A 52 9.73 -6.32 24.58
CA THR A 52 10.05 -5.73 23.26
C THR A 52 9.36 -6.48 22.11
N VAL A 53 8.92 -7.73 22.34
CA VAL A 53 8.12 -8.51 21.39
C VAL A 53 6.86 -7.77 20.97
N ARG A 54 6.34 -6.83 21.77
CA ARG A 54 5.15 -6.07 21.42
C ARG A 54 5.33 -5.20 20.16
N ILE A 55 6.57 -4.81 19.84
CA ILE A 55 6.88 -4.07 18.60
C ILE A 55 6.53 -4.93 17.37
N MET A 56 6.61 -6.26 17.47
CA MET A 56 6.23 -7.21 16.43
C MET A 56 4.82 -6.94 15.89
N TYR A 57 3.86 -6.65 16.77
CA TYR A 57 2.45 -6.46 16.42
C TYR A 57 2.20 -5.22 15.55
N ILE A 58 3.18 -4.33 15.44
CA ILE A 58 3.16 -3.18 14.52
C ILE A 58 4.12 -3.43 13.37
N HIS A 59 5.36 -3.84 13.67
CA HIS A 59 6.43 -4.01 12.71
C HIS A 59 6.10 -5.06 11.64
N VAL A 60 5.73 -6.28 12.05
CA VAL A 60 5.51 -7.40 11.12
C VAL A 60 4.32 -7.14 10.20
N PRO A 61 3.15 -6.69 10.70
CA PRO A 61 2.06 -6.28 9.82
C PRO A 61 2.45 -5.14 8.86
N ALA A 62 3.20 -4.13 9.32
CA ALA A 62 3.67 -3.05 8.46
C ALA A 62 4.59 -3.56 7.34
N ALA A 63 5.52 -4.48 7.65
CA ALA A 63 6.39 -5.12 6.67
C ALA A 63 5.58 -5.89 5.60
N TRP A 64 4.55 -6.63 6.02
CA TRP A 64 3.68 -7.36 5.09
C TRP A 64 2.89 -6.43 4.18
N ILE A 65 2.33 -5.35 4.73
CA ILE A 65 1.59 -4.36 3.92
C ILE A 65 2.51 -3.58 2.99
N ALA A 66 3.73 -3.25 3.40
CA ALA A 66 4.72 -2.62 2.54
C ALA A 66 4.98 -3.42 1.26
N VAL A 67 5.15 -4.75 1.39
CA VAL A 67 5.35 -5.65 0.24
C VAL A 67 4.04 -5.86 -0.53
N PHE A 68 2.93 -6.08 0.16
CA PHE A 68 1.62 -6.29 -0.45
C PHE A 68 1.17 -5.09 -1.31
N ALA A 69 1.36 -3.86 -0.82
CA ALA A 69 1.04 -2.65 -1.56
C ALA A 69 1.81 -2.56 -2.88
N TYR A 70 3.06 -3.04 -2.92
CA TYR A 70 3.87 -3.06 -4.13
C TYR A 70 3.34 -4.10 -5.11
N ILE A 71 2.94 -5.28 -4.63
CA ILE A 71 2.28 -6.31 -5.45
C ILE A 71 0.98 -5.76 -6.06
N VAL A 72 0.16 -5.04 -5.27
CA VAL A 72 -1.05 -4.35 -5.76
C VAL A 72 -0.70 -3.37 -6.89
N MET A 73 0.35 -2.58 -6.71
CA MET A 73 0.84 -1.66 -7.76
C MET A 73 1.31 -2.42 -9.00
N THR A 74 2.06 -3.51 -8.85
CA THR A 74 2.51 -4.36 -9.96
C THR A 74 1.33 -4.90 -10.77
N SER A 75 0.30 -5.44 -10.09
CA SER A 75 -0.92 -5.90 -10.76
C SER A 75 -1.66 -4.76 -11.47
N ALA A 76 -1.77 -3.60 -10.82
CA ALA A 76 -2.39 -2.41 -11.41
C ALA A 76 -1.60 -1.87 -12.62
N SER A 77 -0.26 -1.93 -12.59
CA SER A 77 0.61 -1.55 -13.71
C SER A 77 0.40 -2.42 -14.95
N LEU A 78 0.16 -3.73 -14.78
CA LEU A 78 -0.27 -4.59 -15.89
C LEU A 78 -1.62 -4.12 -16.45
N GLY A 79 -2.55 -3.77 -15.55
CA GLY A 79 -3.83 -3.12 -15.87
C GLY A 79 -3.69 -1.90 -16.79
N VAL A 80 -2.73 -1.03 -16.48
CA VAL A 80 -2.41 0.19 -17.24
C VAL A 80 -1.77 -0.14 -18.58
N LEU A 81 -0.77 -1.02 -18.62
CA LEU A 81 0.00 -1.28 -19.83
C LEU A 81 -0.75 -2.11 -20.86
N VAL A 82 -1.50 -3.12 -20.43
CA VAL A 82 -2.22 -4.04 -21.33
C VAL A 82 -3.55 -3.44 -21.80
N TRP A 83 -4.35 -2.91 -20.87
CA TRP A 83 -5.73 -2.46 -21.18
C TRP A 83 -5.91 -0.95 -21.12
N LYS A 84 -4.89 -0.17 -20.77
CA LYS A 84 -5.00 1.30 -20.57
C LYS A 84 -6.10 1.65 -19.57
N HIS A 85 -6.28 0.81 -18.54
CA HIS A 85 -7.43 0.88 -17.66
C HIS A 85 -7.35 2.06 -16.68
N PRO A 86 -8.29 3.03 -16.70
CA PRO A 86 -8.19 4.24 -15.89
C PRO A 86 -8.27 4.00 -14.38
N LEU A 87 -9.04 3.00 -13.94
CA LEU A 87 -9.08 2.60 -12.53
C LEU A 87 -7.77 1.97 -12.06
N ALA A 88 -7.09 1.22 -12.94
CA ALA A 88 -5.81 0.58 -12.60
C ALA A 88 -4.72 1.65 -12.45
N ASP A 89 -4.77 2.69 -13.29
CA ASP A 89 -3.90 3.85 -13.15
C ASP A 89 -4.10 4.57 -11.82
N ALA A 90 -5.36 4.86 -11.44
CA ALA A 90 -5.69 5.46 -10.15
C ALA A 90 -5.26 4.57 -8.97
N ALA A 91 -5.47 3.25 -9.07
CA ALA A 91 -5.04 2.28 -8.07
C ALA A 91 -3.52 2.26 -7.89
N GLN A 92 -2.76 2.20 -8.98
CA GLN A 92 -1.30 2.23 -8.93
C GLN A 92 -0.79 3.53 -8.31
N LYS A 93 -1.30 4.68 -8.77
CA LYS A 93 -0.87 6.01 -8.29
C LYS A 93 -1.09 6.17 -6.79
N THR A 94 -2.27 5.79 -6.30
CA THR A 94 -2.66 6.01 -4.90
C THR A 94 -2.00 5.03 -3.94
N ALA A 95 -1.78 3.77 -4.36
CA ALA A 95 -1.09 2.77 -3.54
C ALA A 95 0.35 3.16 -3.18
N ALA A 96 1.04 3.90 -4.04
CA ALA A 96 2.44 4.28 -3.83
C ALA A 96 2.66 5.04 -2.50
N SER A 97 1.79 6.01 -2.19
CA SER A 97 1.88 6.80 -0.96
C SER A 97 1.60 5.97 0.30
N LEU A 98 0.62 5.05 0.22
CA LEU A 98 0.28 4.16 1.33
C LEU A 98 1.42 3.15 1.58
N GLY A 99 1.93 2.53 0.51
CA GLY A 99 3.07 1.62 0.56
C GLY A 99 4.30 2.29 1.17
N ALA A 100 4.63 3.52 0.74
CA ALA A 100 5.72 4.31 1.33
C ALA A 100 5.55 4.49 2.85
N ALA A 101 4.34 4.82 3.31
CA ALA A 101 4.06 5.03 4.73
C ALA A 101 4.24 3.74 5.55
N PHE A 102 3.74 2.60 5.06
CA PHE A 102 3.94 1.31 5.73
C PHE A 102 5.41 0.87 5.73
N THR A 103 6.14 1.09 4.64
CA THR A 103 7.59 0.80 4.59
C THR A 103 8.36 1.68 5.57
N PHE A 104 8.00 2.98 5.68
CA PHE A 104 8.59 3.88 6.65
C PHE A 104 8.35 3.43 8.10
N VAL A 105 7.09 3.08 8.43
CA VAL A 105 6.74 2.52 9.75
C VAL A 105 7.53 1.23 10.01
N CYS A 106 7.65 0.35 9.02
CA CYS A 106 8.44 -0.88 9.13
C CYS A 106 9.92 -0.58 9.42
N LEU A 107 10.55 0.36 8.71
CA LEU A 107 11.96 0.71 8.91
C LEU A 107 12.22 1.30 10.30
N ILE A 108 11.36 2.23 10.76
CA ILE A 108 11.49 2.82 12.11
C ILE A 108 11.27 1.77 13.19
N THR A 109 10.15 1.04 13.13
CA THR A 109 9.83 0.05 14.16
C THR A 109 10.84 -1.09 14.18
N GLY A 110 11.37 -1.49 13.01
CA GLY A 110 12.43 -2.49 12.89
C GLY A 110 13.73 -2.02 13.50
N SER A 111 14.10 -0.75 13.29
CA SER A 111 15.27 -0.14 13.90
C SER A 111 15.17 -0.09 15.43
N LEU A 112 14.00 0.34 15.95
CA LEU A 112 13.71 0.39 17.39
C LEU A 112 13.71 -1.01 18.02
N TRP A 113 13.19 -2.02 17.33
CA TRP A 113 13.22 -3.41 17.79
C TRP A 113 14.62 -4.01 17.70
N GLY A 114 15.41 -3.59 16.72
CA GLY A 114 16.74 -4.15 16.51
C GLY A 114 17.76 -3.74 17.57
N LYS A 115 17.62 -2.56 18.15
CA LYS A 115 18.53 -2.09 19.20
C LYS A 115 18.60 -3.02 20.43
N PRO A 116 17.48 -3.41 21.08
CA PRO A 116 17.52 -4.35 22.19
C PRO A 116 17.86 -5.78 21.76
N MET A 117 17.48 -6.20 20.55
CA MET A 117 17.66 -7.60 20.13
C MET A 117 19.06 -7.93 19.62
N TRP A 118 19.68 -7.00 18.89
CA TRP A 118 20.95 -7.22 18.19
C TRP A 118 21.99 -6.11 18.49
N GLY A 119 21.72 -5.22 19.44
CA GLY A 119 22.66 -4.20 19.90
C GLY A 119 22.81 -2.98 18.98
N THR A 120 22.16 -2.95 17.83
CA THR A 120 22.28 -1.88 16.82
C THR A 120 20.93 -1.51 16.19
N TYR A 121 20.79 -0.25 15.79
CA TYR A 121 19.63 0.28 15.08
C TYR A 121 19.63 -0.10 13.59
N TRP A 122 20.80 -0.38 13.02
CA TRP A 122 20.96 -0.66 11.60
C TRP A 122 22.19 -1.52 11.33
N VAL A 123 22.06 -2.40 10.35
CA VAL A 123 23.15 -3.06 9.65
C VAL A 123 22.82 -3.12 8.16
N TRP A 124 23.84 -3.19 7.32
CA TRP A 124 23.69 -3.29 5.86
C TRP A 124 23.51 -4.74 5.42
N ASP A 125 22.54 -5.45 6.00
CA ASP A 125 22.21 -6.80 5.57
C ASP A 125 21.19 -6.81 4.42
N ALA A 126 20.95 -7.99 3.83
CA ALA A 126 20.08 -8.14 2.67
C ALA A 126 18.62 -7.74 2.96
N ARG A 127 18.08 -8.01 4.15
CA ARG A 127 16.68 -7.70 4.50
C ARG A 127 16.48 -6.21 4.71
N LEU A 128 17.32 -5.60 5.54
CA LEU A 128 17.25 -4.17 5.84
C LEU A 128 17.47 -3.35 4.58
N THR A 129 18.50 -3.71 3.80
CA THR A 129 18.86 -2.98 2.58
C THR A 129 17.76 -3.09 1.52
N SER A 130 17.20 -4.27 1.27
CA SER A 130 16.09 -4.41 0.31
C SER A 130 14.81 -3.69 0.76
N MET A 131 14.47 -3.70 2.06
CA MET A 131 13.36 -2.89 2.57
C MET A 131 13.58 -1.38 2.43
N LEU A 132 14.83 -0.90 2.56
CA LEU A 132 15.19 0.49 2.27
C LEU A 132 15.09 0.79 0.77
N VAL A 133 15.55 -0.12 -0.09
CA VAL A 133 15.39 0.01 -1.55
C VAL A 133 13.91 0.11 -1.92
N LEU A 134 13.05 -0.75 -1.36
CA LEU A 134 11.60 -0.67 -1.52
C LEU A 134 11.04 0.71 -1.14
N PHE A 135 11.49 1.28 -0.02
CA PHE A 135 11.08 2.62 0.39
C PHE A 135 11.47 3.68 -0.66
N LEU A 136 12.71 3.62 -1.15
CA LEU A 136 13.19 4.53 -2.18
C LEU A 136 12.46 4.34 -3.52
N LEU A 137 12.11 3.10 -3.89
CA LEU A 137 11.28 2.81 -5.07
C LEU A 137 9.91 3.48 -4.95
N TYR A 138 9.26 3.40 -3.78
CA TYR A 138 8.00 4.11 -3.54
C TYR A 138 8.15 5.62 -3.69
N LEU A 139 9.17 6.23 -3.06
CA LEU A 139 9.41 7.67 -3.17
C LEU A 139 9.70 8.09 -4.63
N GLY A 140 10.48 7.30 -5.36
CA GLY A 140 10.76 7.52 -6.78
C GLY A 140 9.49 7.47 -7.62
N LEU A 141 8.60 6.51 -7.38
CA LEU A 141 7.31 6.41 -8.08
C LEU A 141 6.38 7.59 -7.76
N ILE A 142 6.36 8.06 -6.51
CA ILE A 142 5.62 9.27 -6.12
C ILE A 142 6.19 10.49 -6.86
N ALA A 143 7.51 10.67 -6.89
CA ALA A 143 8.16 11.77 -7.58
C ALA A 143 7.89 11.76 -9.09
N ILE A 144 7.94 10.60 -9.75
CA ILE A 144 7.59 10.46 -11.17
C ILE A 144 6.14 10.90 -11.42
N ARG A 145 5.21 10.49 -10.56
CA ARG A 145 3.79 10.83 -10.69
C ARG A 145 3.49 12.30 -10.42
N GLN A 146 4.28 12.95 -9.57
CA GLN A 146 4.16 14.38 -9.31
C GLN A 146 4.79 15.23 -10.41
N THR A 147 5.83 14.75 -11.09
CA THR A 147 6.57 15.51 -12.11
C THR A 147 5.97 15.40 -13.52
N LEU A 148 5.33 14.27 -13.85
CA LEU A 148 4.77 14.02 -15.19
C LEU A 148 3.26 14.30 -15.31
N ASP A 149 2.67 14.90 -14.28
CA ASP A 149 1.23 15.14 -14.11
C ASP A 149 0.37 13.88 -14.34
N ASP A 150 -0.96 14.04 -14.39
CA ASP A 150 -1.90 12.96 -14.75
C ASP A 150 -1.93 12.70 -16.27
N THR A 151 -0.77 12.57 -16.89
CA THR A 151 -0.63 12.26 -18.31
C THR A 151 -0.60 10.74 -18.58
N PRO A 152 -1.10 10.27 -19.74
CA PRO A 152 -0.94 8.86 -20.14
C PRO A 152 0.53 8.42 -20.22
N ARG A 153 1.44 9.36 -20.56
CA ARG A 153 2.88 9.12 -20.58
C ARG A 153 3.42 8.87 -19.17
N GLY A 154 3.05 9.70 -18.19
CA GLY A 154 3.40 9.52 -16.79
C GLY A 154 2.91 8.17 -16.25
N ALA A 155 1.67 7.79 -16.57
CA ALA A 155 1.11 6.49 -16.20
C ALA A 155 1.90 5.30 -16.74
N ARG A 156 2.31 5.37 -18.00
CA ARG A 156 3.13 4.34 -18.64
C ARG A 156 4.51 4.23 -18.00
N ILE A 157 5.20 5.35 -17.80
CA ILE A 157 6.55 5.38 -17.21
C ILE A 157 6.52 4.83 -15.77
N ALA A 158 5.60 5.32 -14.94
CA ALA A 158 5.44 4.82 -13.58
C ALA A 158 5.12 3.33 -13.54
N SER A 159 4.30 2.83 -14.48
CA SER A 159 3.97 1.41 -14.57
C SER A 159 5.18 0.54 -14.94
N ILE A 160 5.98 0.97 -15.92
CA ILE A 160 7.22 0.27 -16.30
C ILE A 160 8.18 0.23 -15.10
N MET A 161 8.39 1.37 -14.43
CA MET A 161 9.26 1.42 -13.25
C MET A 161 8.77 0.54 -12.11
N THR A 162 7.45 0.47 -11.90
CA THR A 162 6.84 -0.42 -10.90
C THR A 162 7.14 -1.89 -11.23
N LEU A 163 7.00 -2.31 -12.50
CA LEU A 163 7.30 -3.68 -12.91
C LEU A 163 8.78 -4.03 -12.75
N VAL A 164 9.69 -3.12 -13.08
CA VAL A 164 11.13 -3.32 -12.87
C VAL A 164 11.44 -3.46 -11.38
N GLY A 165 10.91 -2.56 -10.54
CA GLY A 165 11.12 -2.64 -9.09
C GLY A 165 10.45 -3.85 -8.43
N ALA A 166 9.52 -4.53 -9.09
CA ALA A 166 8.91 -5.76 -8.57
C ALA A 166 9.93 -6.90 -8.37
N ILE A 167 11.11 -6.81 -8.99
CA ILE A 167 12.25 -7.71 -8.77
C ILE A 167 12.74 -7.64 -7.31
N ASP A 168 12.54 -6.52 -6.61
CA ASP A 168 12.93 -6.38 -5.21
C ASP A 168 12.06 -7.22 -4.26
N ILE A 169 10.82 -7.54 -4.65
CA ILE A 169 9.88 -8.32 -3.83
C ILE A 169 10.39 -9.74 -3.51
N PRO A 170 10.83 -10.56 -4.48
CA PRO A 170 11.46 -11.84 -4.18
C PRO A 170 12.78 -11.68 -3.42
N ILE A 171 13.57 -10.63 -3.70
CA ILE A 171 14.81 -10.34 -2.94
C ILE A 171 14.48 -10.15 -1.47
N ILE A 172 13.49 -9.32 -1.14
CA ILE A 172 13.00 -9.15 0.23
C ILE A 172 12.57 -10.50 0.77
N LYS A 173 11.66 -11.22 0.10
CA LYS A 173 11.08 -12.48 0.62
C LYS A 173 12.17 -13.48 1.02
N TYR A 174 13.11 -13.75 0.12
CA TYR A 174 14.13 -14.79 0.26
C TYR A 174 15.45 -14.25 0.85
N SER A 175 15.53 -12.98 1.23
CA SER A 175 16.77 -12.37 1.75
C SER A 175 17.37 -13.12 2.94
N VAL A 176 16.53 -13.76 3.75
CA VAL A 176 16.92 -14.50 4.97
C VAL A 176 17.38 -15.93 4.66
N ASP A 177 16.99 -16.46 3.50
CA ASP A 177 17.37 -17.79 3.03
C ASP A 177 18.66 -17.71 2.18
N TRP A 178 18.83 -16.63 1.42
CA TRP A 178 19.95 -16.44 0.50
C TRP A 178 21.21 -15.86 1.16
N TRP A 179 21.07 -15.10 2.25
CA TRP A 179 22.19 -14.45 2.93
C TRP A 179 22.13 -14.57 4.45
N ASN A 180 23.30 -14.47 5.08
CA ASN A 180 23.41 -14.28 6.52
C ASN A 180 22.88 -12.88 6.90
N THR A 181 21.91 -12.85 7.79
CA THR A 181 21.20 -11.65 8.24
C THR A 181 20.97 -11.73 9.74
N LEU A 182 20.81 -10.58 10.40
CA LEU A 182 20.35 -10.56 11.79
C LEU A 182 18.89 -10.97 11.92
N HIS A 183 18.13 -10.94 10.82
CA HIS A 183 16.73 -11.33 10.81
C HIS A 183 16.58 -12.84 10.98
N GLN A 184 15.77 -13.22 11.96
CA GLN A 184 15.34 -14.60 12.13
C GLN A 184 14.51 -15.09 10.92
N PRO A 185 14.58 -16.39 10.60
CA PRO A 185 13.69 -17.00 9.61
C PRO A 185 12.21 -16.83 9.96
N ALA A 186 11.34 -16.97 8.96
CA ALA A 186 9.89 -16.83 9.16
C ALA A 186 9.37 -17.77 10.28
N SER A 187 8.55 -17.23 11.18
CA SER A 187 7.96 -17.98 12.31
C SER A 187 6.44 -18.22 12.18
N VAL A 188 5.78 -17.52 11.25
CA VAL A 188 4.32 -17.58 11.04
C VAL A 188 3.96 -18.43 9.82
N PHE A 189 4.40 -18.02 8.63
CA PHE A 189 4.11 -18.72 7.37
C PHE A 189 5.28 -19.63 6.99
N ARG A 190 5.18 -20.90 7.38
CA ARG A 190 6.18 -21.96 7.12
C ARG A 190 5.48 -23.22 6.61
N ALA A 191 6.21 -24.06 5.88
CA ALA A 191 5.69 -25.36 5.40
C ALA A 191 5.29 -26.28 6.57
N ASP A 192 6.07 -26.27 7.66
CA ASP A 192 5.85 -27.12 8.84
C ASP A 192 4.92 -26.50 9.89
N GLY A 193 4.26 -25.38 9.58
CA GLY A 193 3.40 -24.64 10.50
C GLY A 193 4.12 -23.57 11.36
N PRO A 194 3.36 -22.75 12.11
CA PRO A 194 3.91 -21.65 12.89
C PRO A 194 4.71 -22.15 14.10
N THR A 195 5.85 -21.53 14.37
CA THR A 195 6.70 -21.81 15.53
C THR A 195 6.46 -20.85 16.70
N ILE A 196 5.73 -19.75 16.45
CA ILE A 196 5.31 -18.79 17.47
C ILE A 196 4.20 -19.38 18.35
N SER A 197 4.21 -19.10 19.65
CA SER A 197 3.21 -19.62 20.58
C SER A 197 1.79 -19.12 20.21
N PRO A 198 0.74 -19.94 20.41
CA PRO A 198 -0.63 -19.55 20.09
C PRO A 198 -1.08 -18.26 20.79
N SER A 199 -0.60 -18.02 22.02
CA SER A 199 -0.91 -16.81 22.80
C SER A 199 -0.34 -15.53 22.19
N MET A 200 0.75 -15.61 21.42
CA MET A 200 1.32 -14.48 20.66
C MET A 200 0.91 -14.48 19.19
N LEU A 201 0.46 -15.61 18.65
CA LEU A 201 0.06 -15.73 17.25
C LEU A 201 -1.28 -15.04 16.97
N TRP A 202 -2.30 -15.26 17.80
CA TRP A 202 -3.63 -14.73 17.51
C TRP A 202 -3.66 -13.18 17.45
N PRO A 203 -2.99 -12.41 18.34
CA PRO A 203 -2.99 -10.95 18.24
C PRO A 203 -2.27 -10.49 16.98
N LEU A 204 -1.19 -11.20 16.59
CA LEU A 204 -0.46 -10.91 15.37
C LEU A 204 -1.31 -11.12 14.13
N LEU A 205 -2.08 -12.21 14.06
CA LEU A 205 -2.99 -12.46 12.93
C LEU A 205 -4.14 -11.46 12.88
N VAL A 206 -4.71 -11.07 14.04
CA VAL A 206 -5.73 -10.02 14.10
C VAL A 206 -5.15 -8.68 13.65
N MET A 207 -3.95 -8.31 14.10
CA MET A 207 -3.28 -7.10 13.65
C MET A 207 -2.96 -7.12 12.16
N ALA A 208 -2.49 -8.25 11.62
CA ALA A 208 -2.24 -8.41 10.19
C ALA A 208 -3.52 -8.25 9.35
N LEU A 209 -4.63 -8.84 9.80
CA LEU A 209 -5.94 -8.66 9.15
C LEU A 209 -6.41 -7.20 9.26
N ALA A 210 -6.28 -6.60 10.44
CA ALA A 210 -6.65 -5.21 10.69
C ALA A 210 -5.87 -4.24 9.80
N THR A 211 -4.55 -4.41 9.66
CA THR A 211 -3.72 -3.55 8.79
C THR A 211 -3.99 -3.80 7.31
N THR A 212 -4.35 -5.04 6.92
CA THR A 212 -4.76 -5.35 5.54
C THR A 212 -6.07 -4.64 5.19
N LEU A 213 -7.04 -4.68 6.09
CA LEU A 213 -8.30 -3.94 5.94
C LEU A 213 -8.10 -2.43 6.01
N LEU A 214 -7.18 -1.95 6.85
CA LEU A 214 -6.79 -0.54 6.90
C LEU A 214 -6.22 -0.08 5.56
N PHE A 215 -5.24 -0.80 5.02
CA PHE A 215 -4.68 -0.51 3.70
C PHE A 215 -5.77 -0.52 2.63
N THR A 216 -6.62 -1.55 2.61
CA THR A 216 -7.69 -1.70 1.61
C THR A 216 -8.70 -0.55 1.72
N THR A 217 -9.10 -0.17 2.93
CA THR A 217 -10.02 0.95 3.19
C THR A 217 -9.43 2.26 2.71
N LEU A 218 -8.21 2.58 3.14
CA LEU A 218 -7.52 3.81 2.74
C LEU A 218 -7.26 3.84 1.23
N HIS A 219 -6.90 2.70 0.62
CA HIS A 219 -6.65 2.61 -0.81
C HIS A 219 -7.92 2.81 -1.63
N LEU A 220 -9.04 2.19 -1.23
CA LEU A 220 -10.35 2.43 -1.88
C LEU A 220 -10.79 3.90 -1.74
N MET A 221 -10.61 4.50 -0.57
CA MET A 221 -10.88 5.93 -0.36
C MET A 221 -9.99 6.80 -1.25
N ALA A 222 -8.70 6.48 -1.34
CA ALA A 222 -7.74 7.21 -2.17
C ALA A 222 -8.07 7.09 -3.66
N ILE A 223 -8.40 5.89 -4.15
CA ILE A 223 -8.85 5.67 -5.53
C ILE A 223 -10.11 6.49 -5.82
N ARG A 224 -11.09 6.44 -4.92
CA ARG A 224 -12.33 7.23 -5.04
C ARG A 224 -12.01 8.73 -5.14
N ASN A 225 -11.16 9.25 -4.26
CA ASN A 225 -10.76 10.65 -4.26
C ASN A 225 -10.00 11.04 -5.53
N GLU A 226 -9.15 10.16 -6.05
CA GLU A 226 -8.41 10.36 -7.29
C GLU A 226 -9.34 10.43 -8.51
N ILE A 227 -10.31 9.53 -8.62
CA ILE A 227 -11.31 9.56 -9.69
C ILE A 227 -12.12 10.86 -9.64
N LEU A 228 -12.56 11.25 -8.44
CA LEU A 228 -13.33 12.49 -8.27
C LEU A 228 -12.48 13.72 -8.61
N ARG A 229 -11.21 13.76 -8.19
CA ARG A 229 -10.26 14.83 -8.55
C ARG A 229 -10.12 14.97 -10.06
N ARG A 230 -9.87 13.86 -10.77
CA ARG A 230 -9.76 13.84 -12.24
C ARG A 230 -11.05 14.30 -12.92
N ARG A 231 -12.22 13.94 -12.37
CA ARG A 231 -13.51 14.37 -12.90
C ARG A 231 -13.74 15.87 -12.70
N LEU A 232 -13.45 16.39 -11.52
CA LEU A 232 -13.57 17.82 -11.21
C LEU A 232 -12.67 18.65 -12.13
N PHE A 233 -11.42 18.23 -12.33
CA PHE A 233 -10.47 18.91 -13.22
C PHE A 233 -10.98 18.99 -14.67
N ARG A 234 -11.52 17.90 -15.21
CA ARG A 234 -12.10 17.90 -16.57
C ARG A 234 -13.28 18.84 -16.70
N LEU A 235 -14.18 18.84 -15.71
CA LEU A 235 -15.36 19.71 -15.70
C LEU A 235 -14.97 21.19 -15.61
N SER A 236 -13.95 21.53 -14.80
CA SER A 236 -13.46 22.90 -14.73
C SER A 236 -12.83 23.38 -16.04
N GLN A 237 -12.13 22.50 -16.77
CA GLN A 237 -11.58 22.85 -18.08
C GLN A 237 -12.69 23.09 -19.11
N GLN A 238 -13.73 22.23 -19.12
CA GLN A 238 -14.87 22.41 -20.03
C GLN A 238 -15.66 23.69 -19.74
N ALA A 239 -15.88 24.03 -18.47
CA ALA A 239 -16.53 25.28 -18.10
C ALA A 239 -15.74 26.50 -18.61
N LEU A 240 -14.42 26.50 -18.42
CA LEU A 240 -13.56 27.57 -18.92
C LEU A 240 -13.58 27.68 -20.45
N GLU A 241 -13.55 26.54 -21.16
CA GLU A 241 -13.65 26.53 -22.63
C GLU A 241 -14.98 27.11 -23.11
N ASN A 242 -16.09 26.79 -22.43
CA ASN A 242 -17.40 27.35 -22.76
C ASN A 242 -17.46 28.86 -22.50
N ASP A 243 -16.95 29.32 -21.35
CA ASP A 243 -16.91 30.76 -21.02
C ASP A 243 -16.08 31.54 -22.05
N LEU A 244 -14.96 30.99 -22.51
CA LEU A 244 -14.13 31.58 -23.57
C LEU A 244 -14.84 31.62 -24.92
N GLN A 245 -15.60 30.57 -25.27
CA GLN A 245 -16.40 30.54 -26.50
C GLN A 245 -17.51 31.59 -26.46
N GLU A 246 -18.23 31.70 -25.34
CA GLU A 246 -19.27 32.73 -25.15
C GLU A 246 -18.69 34.14 -25.23
N ALA A 247 -17.54 34.40 -24.59
CA ALA A 247 -16.86 35.68 -24.67
C ALA A 247 -16.45 36.04 -26.12
N SER A 248 -15.91 35.08 -26.88
CA SER A 248 -15.53 35.30 -28.28
C SER A 248 -16.72 35.55 -29.20
N ALA A 249 -17.89 34.97 -28.89
CA ALA A 249 -19.12 35.17 -29.65
C ALA A 249 -19.73 36.58 -29.44
N LEU A 250 -19.33 37.28 -28.37
CA LEU A 250 -19.77 38.63 -28.04
C LEU A 250 -18.83 39.72 -28.57
N GLU A 251 -17.65 39.38 -29.10
CA GLU A 251 -16.77 40.35 -29.77
C GLU A 251 -17.38 40.74 -31.13
N PRO A 252 -17.62 42.05 -31.39
CA PRO A 252 -18.13 42.50 -32.67
C PRO A 252 -17.10 42.20 -33.77
N ALA A 253 -17.56 41.65 -34.90
CA ALA A 253 -16.72 41.40 -36.07
C ALA A 253 -16.05 42.72 -36.54
N PRO A 254 -14.79 42.66 -37.01
CA PRO A 254 -14.03 43.83 -37.44
C PRO A 254 -14.66 44.57 -38.63
#